data_AF-A0A0Q6XE62-F1
#
_entry.id   AF-A0A0Q6XE62-F1
#
_cell.length_a   1.000
_cell.length_b   1.000
_cell.length_c   1.000
_cell.angle_alpha   90.00
_cell.angle_beta   90.00
_cell.angle_gamma   90.00
#
_symmetry.space_group_name_H-M   'P 1'
#
loop_
_entity.id
_entity.type
_entity.pdbx_description
1 polymer ?
#
loop_
_entity_poly.entity_id
_entity_poly.type
_entity_poly.pdbx_seq_one_letter_code
_entity_poly.pdbx_strand_id
1 'polypeptide(L)'
;MHTTSGVQRAAAIARSSDPSLVAYFAGATASSVARTTELQKLIEQHMNLPDEVALFEKVGNLRKDYLAARQTVGDLKKSGDAEGASKAFAEQFEPRSTAYLAGVRELVDSQQKQSGTKLVHEAGSTMGEIVASVQRVTDIIGEISAAAHEQSMGLGAVNGAVNELDQMTQQNAALVEESSAAAESLKDQAVKLSGAVGTFRLGA
;
A
#
# COMPACT_ATOMS: atom_id res chain seq x y z
N MET A 1 13.94 -9.03 -26.64
CA MET A 1 15.11 -8.73 -27.52
C MET A 1 15.71 -9.98 -28.17
N HIS A 2 15.95 -11.08 -27.44
CA HIS A 2 16.62 -12.27 -28.00
C HIS A 2 15.84 -13.02 -29.11
N THR A 3 14.51 -13.11 -29.01
CA THR A 3 13.64 -13.76 -30.01
C THR A 3 13.63 -13.01 -31.33
N THR A 4 13.47 -11.67 -31.30
CA THR A 4 13.53 -10.82 -32.49
C THR A 4 14.90 -10.90 -33.17
N SER A 5 16.00 -10.82 -32.41
CA SER A 5 17.35 -10.95 -32.98
C SER A 5 17.61 -12.36 -33.54
N GLY A 6 17.03 -13.40 -32.95
CA GLY A 6 17.10 -14.77 -33.46
C GLY A 6 16.38 -14.96 -34.79
N VAL A 7 15.17 -14.39 -34.92
CA VAL A 7 14.39 -14.39 -36.17
C VAL A 7 15.13 -13.59 -37.25
N GLN A 8 15.67 -12.41 -36.92
CA GLN A 8 16.43 -11.58 -37.87
C GLN A 8 17.70 -12.28 -38.36
N ARG A 9 18.45 -12.96 -37.47
CA ARG A 9 19.60 -13.78 -37.89
C ARG A 9 19.18 -14.92 -38.80
N ALA A 10 18.09 -15.63 -38.47
CA ALA A 10 17.59 -16.71 -39.31
C ALA A 10 17.15 -16.20 -40.69
N ALA A 11 16.53 -15.01 -40.75
CA ALA A 11 16.17 -14.36 -42.01
C ALA A 11 17.39 -13.93 -42.84
N ALA A 12 18.42 -13.38 -42.20
CA ALA A 12 19.67 -13.01 -42.85
C ALA A 12 20.40 -14.25 -43.40
N ILE A 13 20.47 -15.33 -42.61
CA ILE A 13 21.04 -16.62 -43.06
C ILE A 13 20.23 -17.17 -44.22
N ALA A 14 18.91 -17.10 -44.19
CA ALA A 14 18.06 -17.60 -45.26
C ALA A 14 18.30 -16.85 -46.58
N ARG A 15 18.34 -15.52 -46.55
CA ARG A 15 18.51 -14.67 -47.75
C ARG A 15 19.94 -14.58 -48.30
N SER A 16 20.95 -14.94 -47.51
CA SER A 16 22.35 -14.85 -47.95
C SER A 16 22.70 -15.89 -49.02
N SER A 17 23.53 -15.51 -49.99
CA SER A 17 24.15 -16.44 -50.94
C SER A 17 25.40 -17.14 -50.39
N ASP A 18 25.91 -16.72 -49.24
CA ASP A 18 27.09 -17.31 -48.60
C ASP A 18 26.73 -18.58 -47.80
N PRO A 19 27.18 -19.77 -48.22
CA PRO A 19 26.88 -21.03 -47.55
C PRO A 19 27.59 -21.16 -46.18
N SER A 20 28.66 -20.40 -45.93
CA SER A 20 29.43 -20.47 -44.68
C SER A 20 28.67 -19.90 -43.47
N LEU A 21 27.70 -19.00 -43.70
CA LEU A 21 26.94 -18.35 -42.63
C LEU A 21 26.12 -19.34 -41.79
N VAL A 22 25.66 -20.44 -42.38
CA VAL A 22 24.92 -21.48 -41.65
C VAL A 22 25.81 -22.12 -40.59
N ALA A 23 27.06 -22.45 -40.94
CA ALA A 23 28.05 -23.01 -40.03
C ALA A 23 28.51 -21.99 -39.00
N TYR A 24 28.79 -20.75 -39.43
CA TYR A 24 29.24 -19.65 -38.57
C TYR A 24 28.24 -19.36 -37.44
N PHE A 25 26.94 -19.31 -37.74
CA PHE A 25 25.91 -19.01 -36.75
C PHE A 25 25.33 -20.24 -36.02
N ALA A 26 25.83 -21.45 -36.29
CA ALA A 26 25.30 -22.67 -35.69
C ALA A 26 25.38 -22.64 -34.16
N GLY A 27 26.54 -22.29 -33.59
CA GLY A 27 26.74 -22.20 -32.14
C GLY A 27 25.88 -21.12 -31.49
N ALA A 28 25.85 -19.91 -32.06
CA ALA A 28 25.02 -18.80 -31.55
C ALA A 28 23.51 -19.12 -31.62
N THR A 29 23.08 -19.86 -32.64
CA THR A 29 21.70 -20.34 -32.75
C THR A 29 21.39 -21.35 -31.65
N ALA A 30 22.26 -22.35 -31.46
CA ALA A 30 22.06 -23.39 -30.45
C ALA A 30 21.94 -22.79 -29.04
N SER A 31 22.86 -21.89 -28.66
CA SER A 31 22.82 -21.19 -27.37
C SER A 31 21.55 -20.34 -27.21
N SER A 32 21.13 -19.66 -28.27
CA SER A 32 19.89 -18.86 -28.24
C SER A 32 18.65 -19.73 -28.05
N VAL A 33 18.58 -20.89 -28.71
CA VAL A 33 17.46 -21.85 -28.56
C VAL A 33 17.43 -22.39 -27.14
N ALA A 34 18.58 -22.85 -26.62
CA ALA A 34 18.71 -23.40 -25.27
C ALA A 34 18.24 -22.40 -24.21
N ARG A 35 18.76 -21.16 -24.24
CA ARG A 35 18.36 -20.09 -23.32
C ARG A 35 16.86 -19.77 -23.41
N THR A 36 16.29 -19.76 -24.62
CA THR A 36 14.86 -19.48 -24.79
C THR A 36 14.00 -20.62 -24.24
N THR A 37 14.44 -21.87 -24.35
CA THR A 37 13.75 -23.03 -23.77
C THR A 37 13.79 -23.01 -22.24
N GLU A 38 14.95 -22.67 -21.66
CA GLU A 38 15.08 -22.50 -20.21
C GLU A 38 14.16 -21.41 -19.68
N LEU A 39 14.14 -20.24 -20.33
CA LEU A 39 13.25 -19.15 -19.97
C LEU A 39 11.77 -19.54 -20.11
N GLN A 40 11.39 -20.30 -21.13
CA GLN A 40 10.01 -20.80 -21.25
C GLN A 40 9.60 -21.66 -20.06
N LYS A 41 10.47 -22.58 -19.62
CA LYS A 41 10.19 -23.44 -18.48
C LYS A 41 10.01 -22.63 -17.18
N LEU A 42 10.83 -21.59 -17.00
CA LEU A 42 10.68 -20.69 -15.85
C LEU A 42 9.35 -19.93 -15.91
N ILE A 43 8.96 -19.45 -17.10
CA ILE A 43 7.68 -18.75 -17.28
C ILE A 43 6.50 -19.69 -17.00
N GLU A 44 6.52 -20.93 -17.50
CA GLU A 44 5.50 -21.95 -17.25
C GLU A 44 5.28 -22.20 -15.76
N GLN A 45 6.35 -22.24 -14.96
CA GLN A 45 6.28 -22.47 -13.51
C GLN A 45 5.58 -21.34 -12.75
N HIS A 46 5.53 -20.14 -13.32
CA HIS A 46 4.97 -18.96 -12.69
C HIS A 46 3.63 -18.52 -13.32
N MET A 47 3.13 -19.26 -14.30
CA MET A 47 1.85 -18.99 -14.95
C MET A 47 0.71 -19.73 -14.26
N ASN A 48 -0.19 -18.95 -13.64
CA ASN A 48 -1.30 -19.49 -12.86
C ASN A 48 -2.68 -19.02 -13.37
N LEU A 49 -2.73 -18.21 -14.43
CA LEU A 49 -3.97 -17.66 -14.96
C LEU A 49 -4.41 -18.35 -16.24
N PRO A 50 -5.69 -18.75 -16.36
CA PRO A 50 -6.18 -19.47 -17.54
C PRO A 50 -5.90 -18.77 -18.87
N ASP A 51 -6.11 -17.45 -18.94
CA ASP A 51 -5.91 -16.66 -20.15
C ASP A 51 -4.42 -16.54 -20.53
N GLU A 52 -3.55 -16.42 -19.52
CA GLU A 52 -2.10 -16.38 -19.73
C GLU A 52 -1.56 -17.74 -20.21
N VAL A 53 -2.05 -18.83 -19.64
CA VAL A 53 -1.70 -20.20 -20.05
C VAL A 53 -2.12 -20.44 -21.51
N ALA A 54 -3.34 -20.04 -21.88
CA ALA A 54 -3.82 -20.18 -23.26
C ALA A 54 -2.99 -19.36 -24.26
N LEU A 55 -2.62 -18.11 -23.92
CA LEU A 55 -1.73 -17.29 -24.73
C LEU A 55 -0.33 -17.89 -24.84
N PHE A 56 0.18 -18.48 -23.76
CA PHE A 56 1.48 -19.12 -23.75
C PHE A 56 1.51 -20.39 -24.61
N GLU A 57 0.49 -21.24 -24.53
CA GLU A 57 0.32 -22.41 -25.41
C GLU A 57 0.25 -21.99 -26.89
N LYS A 58 -0.52 -20.95 -27.20
CA LYS A 58 -0.59 -20.35 -28.55
C LYS A 58 0.80 -19.93 -29.03
N VAL A 59 1.58 -19.24 -28.20
CA VAL A 59 2.97 -18.85 -28.52
C VAL A 59 3.88 -20.08 -28.69
N GLY A 60 3.68 -21.13 -27.91
CA GLY A 60 4.38 -22.40 -28.05
C GLY A 60 4.14 -23.06 -29.41
N ASN A 61 2.89 -23.09 -29.86
CA ASN A 61 2.51 -23.61 -31.19
C ASN A 61 3.12 -22.75 -32.31
N LEU A 62 3.02 -21.43 -32.22
CA LEU A 62 3.63 -20.52 -33.19
C LEU A 62 5.16 -20.68 -33.27
N ARG A 63 5.83 -20.92 -32.13
CA ARG A 63 7.26 -21.22 -32.08
C ARG A 63 7.58 -22.51 -32.84
N LYS A 64 6.77 -23.56 -32.64
CA LYS A 64 6.95 -24.85 -33.33
C LYS A 64 6.85 -24.67 -34.85
N ASP A 65 5.86 -23.92 -35.32
CA ASP A 65 5.66 -23.65 -36.75
C ASP A 65 6.81 -22.85 -37.36
N TYR A 66 7.28 -21.83 -36.63
CA TYR A 66 8.45 -21.04 -36.99
C TYR A 66 9.71 -21.90 -37.11
N LEU A 67 9.98 -22.75 -36.10
CA LEU A 67 11.15 -23.64 -36.12
C LEU A 67 11.11 -24.64 -37.26
N ALA A 68 9.92 -25.19 -37.57
CA ALA A 68 9.73 -26.08 -38.70
C ALA A 68 10.03 -25.37 -40.04
N ALA A 69 9.49 -24.16 -40.26
CA ALA A 69 9.78 -23.41 -41.48
C ALA A 69 11.24 -22.98 -41.60
N ARG A 70 11.88 -22.63 -40.47
CA ARG A 70 13.32 -22.36 -40.42
C ARG A 70 14.14 -23.58 -40.82
N GLN A 71 13.74 -24.77 -40.37
CA GLN A 71 14.40 -26.02 -40.70
C GLN A 71 14.27 -26.32 -42.20
N THR A 72 13.06 -26.21 -42.77
CA THR A 72 12.79 -26.39 -44.21
C THR A 72 13.70 -25.49 -45.07
N VAL A 73 13.76 -24.19 -44.76
CA VAL A 73 14.64 -23.27 -45.48
C VAL A 73 16.10 -23.67 -45.32
N GLY A 74 16.53 -24.04 -44.12
CA GLY A 74 17.90 -24.47 -43.86
C GLY A 74 18.30 -25.73 -44.66
N ASP A 75 17.40 -26.70 -44.80
CA ASP A 75 17.69 -27.94 -45.51
C ASP A 75 17.70 -27.75 -47.03
N LEU A 76 16.80 -26.94 -47.60
CA LEU A 76 16.83 -26.56 -49.02
C LEU A 76 18.12 -25.82 -49.40
N LYS A 77 18.63 -24.97 -48.49
CA LYS A 77 19.92 -24.31 -48.69
C LYS A 77 21.10 -25.28 -48.64
N LYS A 78 21.06 -26.29 -47.78
CA LYS A 78 22.12 -27.33 -47.73
C LYS A 78 22.13 -28.22 -48.95
N SER A 79 20.95 -28.51 -49.54
CA SER A 79 20.84 -29.30 -50.77
C SER A 79 21.21 -28.51 -52.03
N GLY A 80 21.51 -27.20 -51.91
CA GLY A 80 21.84 -26.34 -53.04
C GLY A 80 20.63 -25.84 -53.82
N ASP A 81 19.40 -26.09 -53.36
CA ASP A 81 18.17 -25.63 -53.99
C ASP A 81 17.85 -24.18 -53.56
N ALA A 82 18.51 -23.23 -54.23
CA ALA A 82 18.35 -21.81 -53.94
C ALA A 82 16.95 -21.28 -54.26
N GLU A 83 16.31 -21.80 -55.31
CA GLU A 83 14.98 -21.38 -55.74
C GLU A 83 13.92 -21.88 -54.77
N GLY A 84 13.96 -23.16 -54.40
CA GLY A 84 13.10 -23.74 -53.38
C GLY A 84 13.29 -23.08 -52.02
N ALA A 85 14.53 -22.79 -51.61
CA ALA A 85 14.81 -22.09 -50.36
C ALA A 85 14.20 -20.67 -50.33
N SER A 86 14.30 -19.93 -51.44
CA SER A 86 13.71 -18.60 -51.58
C SER A 86 12.18 -18.65 -51.49
N LYS A 87 11.56 -19.63 -52.17
CA LYS A 87 10.11 -19.84 -52.12
C LYS A 87 9.63 -20.22 -50.72
N ALA A 88 10.28 -21.21 -50.08
CA ALA A 88 9.97 -21.61 -48.71
C ALA A 88 10.17 -20.48 -47.70
N PHE A 89 11.14 -19.60 -47.95
CA PHE A 89 11.35 -18.41 -47.14
C PHE A 89 10.14 -17.46 -47.19
N ALA A 90 9.71 -17.08 -48.40
CA ALA A 90 8.61 -16.14 -48.60
C ALA A 90 7.25 -16.73 -48.17
N GLU A 91 6.97 -17.98 -48.53
CA GLU A 91 5.65 -18.59 -48.32
C GLU A 91 5.47 -19.19 -46.92
N GLN A 92 6.56 -19.59 -46.24
CA GLN A 92 6.46 -20.29 -44.95
C GLN A 92 7.20 -19.55 -43.84
N PHE A 93 8.49 -19.26 -44.02
CA PHE A 93 9.30 -18.71 -42.94
C PHE A 93 8.85 -17.29 -42.53
N GLU A 94 8.64 -16.39 -43.48
CA GLU A 94 8.29 -15.00 -43.24
C GLU A 94 6.94 -14.82 -42.54
N PRO A 95 5.82 -15.42 -43.01
CA PRO A 95 4.53 -15.29 -42.33
C PRO A 95 4.55 -15.95 -40.94
N ARG A 96 5.18 -17.11 -40.78
CA ARG A 96 5.26 -17.79 -39.47
C ARG A 96 6.15 -17.06 -38.47
N SER A 97 7.24 -16.45 -38.95
CA SER A 97 8.10 -15.57 -38.13
C SER A 97 7.33 -14.35 -37.63
N THR A 98 6.55 -13.73 -38.52
CA THR A 98 5.71 -12.58 -38.18
C THR A 98 4.65 -12.95 -37.15
N ALA A 99 3.94 -14.07 -37.37
CA ALA A 99 2.93 -14.58 -36.45
C ALA A 99 3.52 -14.91 -35.06
N TYR A 100 4.69 -15.58 -35.03
CA TYR A 100 5.38 -15.86 -33.78
C TYR A 100 5.78 -14.59 -33.01
N LEU A 101 6.37 -13.60 -33.70
CA LEU A 101 6.74 -12.34 -33.06
C LEU A 101 5.51 -11.54 -32.59
N ALA A 102 4.39 -11.61 -33.30
CA ALA A 102 3.13 -11.00 -32.87
C ALA A 102 2.59 -11.68 -31.60
N GLY A 103 2.54 -13.02 -31.57
CA GLY A 103 2.09 -13.75 -30.38
C GLY A 103 2.97 -13.51 -29.15
N VAL A 104 4.30 -13.42 -29.33
CA VAL A 104 5.22 -13.06 -28.22
C VAL A 104 4.92 -11.66 -27.68
N ARG A 105 4.61 -10.69 -28.53
CA ARG A 105 4.23 -9.33 -28.09
C ARG A 105 2.90 -9.35 -27.34
N GLU A 106 1.89 -10.02 -27.88
CA GLU A 106 0.57 -10.18 -27.25
C GLU A 106 0.68 -10.75 -25.84
N LEU A 107 1.50 -11.79 -25.65
CA LEU A 107 1.76 -12.38 -24.35
C LEU A 107 2.38 -11.38 -23.36
N VAL A 108 3.42 -10.65 -23.79
CA VAL A 108 4.10 -9.66 -22.95
C VAL A 108 3.15 -8.51 -22.57
N ASP A 109 2.35 -8.02 -23.51
CA ASP A 109 1.39 -6.94 -23.28
C ASP A 109 0.31 -7.38 -22.29
N SER A 110 -0.17 -8.62 -22.37
CA SER A 110 -1.12 -9.19 -21.41
C SER A 110 -0.55 -9.23 -20.00
N GLN A 111 0.68 -9.74 -19.84
CA GLN A 111 1.37 -9.81 -18.54
C GLN A 111 1.57 -8.41 -17.92
N GLN A 112 1.97 -7.42 -18.72
CA GLN A 112 2.16 -6.05 -18.25
C GLN A 112 0.85 -5.42 -17.78
N LYS A 113 -0.23 -5.57 -18.57
CA LYS A 113 -1.55 -5.07 -18.19
C LYS A 113 -2.02 -5.69 -16.88
N GLN A 114 -1.90 -7.01 -16.75
CA GLN A 114 -2.35 -7.69 -15.55
C GLN A 114 -1.57 -7.24 -14.30
N SER A 115 -0.24 -7.19 -14.39
CA SER A 115 0.61 -6.68 -13.30
C SER A 115 0.23 -5.25 -12.91
N GLY A 116 0.06 -4.36 -13.89
CA GLY A 116 -0.39 -2.99 -13.67
C GLY A 116 -1.76 -2.91 -13.00
N THR A 117 -2.71 -3.75 -13.42
CA THR A 117 -4.07 -3.78 -12.85
C THR A 117 -4.03 -4.21 -11.37
N LYS A 118 -3.20 -5.21 -11.04
CA LYS A 118 -3.00 -5.66 -9.66
C LYS A 118 -2.44 -4.55 -8.77
N LEU A 119 -1.38 -3.86 -9.24
CA LEU A 119 -0.76 -2.75 -8.50
C LEU A 119 -1.75 -1.60 -8.26
N VAL A 120 -2.55 -1.24 -9.27
CA VAL A 120 -3.57 -0.20 -9.13
C VAL A 120 -4.65 -0.63 -8.14
N HIS A 121 -5.05 -1.90 -8.14
CA HIS A 121 -6.02 -2.42 -7.18
C HIS A 121 -5.50 -2.39 -5.74
N GLU A 122 -4.25 -2.83 -5.51
CA GLU A 122 -3.59 -2.77 -4.19
C GLU A 122 -3.45 -1.32 -3.70
N ALA A 123 -3.06 -0.40 -4.58
CA ALA A 123 -3.01 1.03 -4.27
C ALA A 123 -4.40 1.59 -3.91
N GLY A 124 -5.43 1.20 -4.65
CA GLY A 124 -6.83 1.58 -4.38
C GLY A 124 -7.31 1.09 -3.00
N SER A 125 -7.03 -0.16 -2.65
CA SER A 125 -7.35 -0.71 -1.32
C SER A 125 -6.65 0.07 -0.20
N THR A 126 -5.36 0.33 -0.36
CA THR A 126 -4.57 1.09 0.61
C THR A 126 -5.11 2.51 0.79
N MET A 127 -5.51 3.17 -0.29
CA MET A 127 -6.14 4.49 -0.22
C MET A 127 -7.50 4.44 0.50
N GLY A 128 -8.28 3.37 0.30
CA GLY A 128 -9.51 3.12 1.07
C GLY A 128 -9.25 3.00 2.58
N GLU A 129 -8.20 2.29 2.97
CA GLU A 129 -7.78 2.19 4.39
C GLU A 129 -7.33 3.53 4.98
N ILE A 130 -6.65 4.36 4.19
CA ILE A 130 -6.27 5.73 4.59
C ILE A 130 -7.52 6.58 4.83
N VAL A 131 -8.48 6.58 3.90
CA VAL A 131 -9.75 7.33 4.05
C VAL A 131 -10.50 6.88 5.30
N ALA A 132 -10.62 5.57 5.53
CA ALA A 132 -11.24 5.04 6.73
C ALA A 132 -10.51 5.45 8.02
N SER A 133 -9.18 5.53 7.98
CA SER A 133 -8.36 5.98 9.11
C SER A 133 -8.53 7.46 9.41
N VAL A 134 -8.59 8.30 8.37
CA VAL A 134 -8.88 9.73 8.51
C VAL A 134 -10.27 9.93 9.13
N GLN A 135 -11.29 9.19 8.69
CA GLN A 135 -12.63 9.28 9.26
C GLN A 135 -12.63 8.98 10.77
N ARG A 136 -11.94 7.93 11.21
CA ARG A 136 -11.81 7.61 12.65
C ARG A 136 -11.15 8.74 13.44
N VAL A 137 -10.12 9.38 12.89
CA VAL A 137 -9.47 10.53 13.53
C VAL A 137 -10.45 11.72 13.63
N THR A 138 -11.25 11.96 12.59
CA THR A 138 -12.29 12.99 12.61
C THR A 138 -13.34 12.72 13.69
N ASP A 139 -13.79 11.47 13.83
CA ASP A 139 -14.76 11.08 14.86
C ASP A 139 -14.19 11.31 16.28
N ILE A 140 -12.94 10.91 16.51
CA ILE A 140 -12.23 11.14 17.79
C ILE A 140 -12.11 12.63 18.10
N ILE A 141 -11.78 13.47 17.10
CA ILE A 141 -11.74 14.93 17.28
C ILE A 141 -13.12 15.48 17.65
N GLY A 142 -14.19 14.91 17.08
CA GLY A 142 -15.56 15.23 17.45
C GLY A 142 -15.85 14.91 18.92
N GLU A 143 -15.49 13.71 19.37
CA GLU A 143 -15.62 13.28 20.77
C GLU A 143 -14.80 14.13 21.73
N ILE A 144 -13.53 14.42 21.40
CA ILE A 144 -12.66 15.30 22.21
C ILE A 144 -13.27 16.70 22.32
N SER A 145 -13.82 17.22 21.22
CA SER A 145 -14.44 18.55 21.20
C SER A 145 -15.67 18.60 22.10
N ALA A 146 -16.50 17.54 22.09
CA ALA A 146 -17.64 17.41 22.98
C ALA A 146 -17.22 17.31 24.46
N ALA A 147 -16.24 16.46 24.77
CA ALA A 147 -15.70 16.30 26.12
C ALA A 147 -15.06 17.60 26.65
N ALA A 148 -14.33 18.33 25.81
CA ALA A 148 -13.75 19.63 26.15
C ALA A 148 -14.83 20.67 26.47
N HIS A 149 -15.94 20.65 25.74
CA HIS A 149 -17.08 21.52 26.02
C HIS A 149 -17.73 21.20 27.38
N GLU A 150 -17.93 19.91 27.68
CA GLU A 150 -18.47 19.46 28.98
C GLU A 150 -17.53 19.82 30.14
N GLN A 151 -16.23 19.60 29.98
CA GLN A 151 -15.22 20.01 30.97
C GLN A 151 -15.24 21.51 31.22
N SER A 152 -15.37 22.33 30.16
CA SER A 152 -15.47 23.79 30.29
C SER A 152 -16.69 24.20 31.13
N MET A 153 -17.85 23.57 30.90
CA MET A 153 -19.05 23.79 31.73
C MET A 153 -18.82 23.35 33.19
N GLY A 154 -18.19 22.19 33.39
CA GLY A 154 -17.84 21.68 34.72
C GLY A 154 -16.90 22.61 35.50
N LEU A 155 -15.90 23.19 34.82
CA LEU A 155 -15.02 24.20 35.42
C LEU A 155 -15.78 25.46 35.83
N GLY A 156 -16.79 25.87 35.07
CA GLY A 156 -17.69 26.98 35.46
C GLY A 156 -18.43 26.69 36.77
N ALA A 157 -18.96 25.48 36.93
CA ALA A 157 -19.62 25.06 38.16
C ALA A 157 -18.66 24.99 39.36
N VAL A 158 -17.46 24.44 39.17
CA VAL A 158 -16.41 24.41 40.21
C VAL A 158 -16.04 25.82 40.64
N ASN A 159 -15.84 26.74 39.69
CA ASN A 159 -15.52 28.13 40.00
C ASN A 159 -16.64 28.82 40.83
N GLY A 160 -17.90 28.52 40.52
CA GLY A 160 -19.05 28.99 41.32
C GLY A 160 -19.01 28.47 42.75
N ALA A 161 -18.80 27.16 42.93
CA ALA A 161 -18.72 26.54 44.25
C ALA A 161 -17.53 27.05 45.08
N VAL A 162 -16.38 27.30 44.45
CA VAL A 162 -15.20 27.89 45.13
C VAL A 162 -15.50 29.31 45.63
N ASN A 163 -16.20 30.13 44.84
CA ASN A 163 -16.61 31.47 45.28
C ASN A 163 -17.59 31.42 46.47
N GLU A 164 -18.52 30.46 46.48
CA GLU A 164 -19.45 30.27 47.60
C GLU A 164 -18.74 29.78 48.86
N LEU A 165 -17.80 28.84 48.72
CA LEU A 165 -16.94 28.40 49.82
C LEU A 165 -16.08 29.54 50.39
N ASP A 166 -15.54 30.41 49.53
CA ASP A 166 -14.78 31.59 49.96
C ASP A 166 -15.68 32.54 50.76
N GLN A 167 -16.90 32.81 50.28
CA GLN A 167 -17.88 33.64 50.98
C GLN A 167 -18.25 33.08 52.36
N MET A 168 -18.53 31.77 52.45
CA MET A 168 -18.80 31.11 53.73
C MET A 168 -17.57 31.12 54.66
N THR A 169 -16.37 30.97 54.12
CA THR A 169 -15.12 31.03 54.89
C THR A 169 -14.94 32.42 55.49
N GLN A 170 -15.19 33.48 54.73
CA GLN A 170 -15.18 34.85 55.22
C GLN A 170 -16.27 35.10 56.27
N GLN A 171 -17.48 34.59 56.05
CA GLN A 171 -18.56 34.70 57.03
C GLN A 171 -18.23 33.99 58.34
N ASN A 172 -17.65 32.79 58.27
CA ASN A 172 -17.21 32.04 59.46
C ASN A 172 -16.12 32.80 60.22
N ALA A 173 -15.17 33.44 59.52
CA ALA A 173 -14.16 34.27 60.16
C ALA A 173 -14.80 35.45 60.92
N ALA A 174 -15.76 36.14 60.30
CA ALA A 174 -16.50 37.24 60.94
C ALA A 174 -17.33 36.78 62.15
N LEU A 175 -18.01 35.64 62.04
CA LEU A 175 -18.78 35.05 63.14
C LEU A 175 -17.88 34.63 64.31
N VAL A 176 -16.67 34.13 64.04
CA VAL A 176 -15.69 33.80 65.07
C VAL A 176 -15.20 35.07 65.77
N GLU A 177 -14.94 36.14 65.02
CA GLU A 177 -14.55 37.44 65.60
C GLU A 177 -15.65 38.01 66.50
N GLU A 178 -16.91 38.01 66.03
CA GLU A 178 -18.07 38.44 66.81
C GLU A 178 -18.27 37.57 68.07
N SER A 179 -18.14 36.24 67.93
CA SER A 179 -18.25 35.30 69.04
C SER A 179 -17.15 35.52 70.09
N SER A 180 -15.93 35.81 69.65
CA SER A 180 -14.81 36.14 70.53
C SER A 180 -15.10 37.42 71.31
N ALA A 181 -15.58 38.47 70.64
CA ALA A 181 -15.97 39.73 71.28
C ALA A 181 -17.13 39.54 72.28
N ALA A 182 -18.14 38.74 71.93
CA ALA A 182 -19.24 38.40 72.81
C ALA A 182 -18.77 37.61 74.06
N ALA A 183 -17.87 36.64 73.88
CA ALA A 183 -17.28 35.88 74.98
C ALA A 183 -16.47 36.79 75.93
N GLU A 184 -15.73 37.76 75.40
CA GLU A 184 -15.01 38.75 76.20
C GLU A 184 -15.97 39.65 77.00
N SER A 185 -17.04 40.14 76.37
CA SER A 185 -18.10 40.90 77.05
C SER A 185 -18.80 40.11 78.15
N LEU A 186 -19.12 38.83 77.92
CA LEU A 186 -19.71 37.93 78.92
C LEU A 186 -18.75 37.69 80.09
N LYS A 187 -17.46 37.52 79.83
CA LYS A 187 -16.42 37.42 80.87
C LYS A 187 -16.38 38.68 81.73
N ASP A 188 -16.41 39.86 81.11
CA ASP A 188 -16.43 41.15 81.83
C ASP A 188 -17.68 41.30 82.70
N GLN A 189 -18.86 40.90 82.20
CA GLN A 189 -20.10 40.91 82.98
C GLN A 189 -20.06 39.94 84.17
N ALA A 190 -19.52 38.73 83.97
CA ALA A 190 -19.37 37.75 85.05
C ALA A 190 -18.43 38.26 86.15
N VAL A 191 -17.33 38.92 85.79
CA VAL A 191 -16.41 39.57 86.74
C VAL A 191 -17.13 40.68 87.52
N LYS A 192 -17.91 41.53 86.85
CA LYS A 192 -18.70 42.59 87.50
C LYS A 192 -19.74 42.02 88.48
N LEU A 193 -20.48 40.99 88.09
CA LEU A 193 -21.47 40.31 88.94
C LEU A 193 -20.81 39.64 90.15
N SER A 194 -19.68 38.94 89.95
CA SER A 194 -18.91 38.35 91.06
C SER A 194 -18.44 39.41 92.05
N GLY A 195 -17.98 40.56 91.56
CA GLY A 195 -17.62 41.71 92.40
C GLY A 195 -18.79 42.23 93.20
N ALA A 196 -19.96 42.41 92.57
CA ALA A 196 -21.17 42.87 93.25
C ALA A 196 -21.63 41.90 94.35
N VAL A 197 -21.67 40.58 94.09
CA VAL A 197 -22.03 39.57 95.10
C VAL A 197 -21.04 39.56 96.26
N GLY A 198 -19.74 39.75 96.00
CA GLY A 198 -18.70 39.84 97.04
C GLY A 198 -18.87 41.03 98.01
N THR A 199 -19.63 42.08 97.64
CA THR A 199 -19.94 43.19 98.54
C THR A 199 -21.07 42.86 99.53
N PHE A 200 -21.91 41.86 99.25
CA PHE A 200 -22.97 41.44 100.17
C PHE A 200 -22.37 40.63 101.33
N ARG A 201 -22.41 41.20 102.54
CA ARG A 201 -22.10 40.47 103.77
C ARG A 201 -23.30 39.59 104.15
N LEU A 202 -23.12 38.29 104.12
CA LEU A 202 -24.07 37.33 104.69
C LEU A 202 -23.90 37.35 106.21
N GLY A 203 -24.91 37.89 106.91
CA GLY A 203 -24.90 37.95 108.37
C GLY A 203 -25.05 36.55 108.98
N ALA A 204 -24.18 36.26 109.94
CA ALA A 204 -24.48 35.45 111.11
C ALA A 204 -24.16 36.31 112.34
#